data_AF-A0A2D5WM51-F1
#
_entry.id   AF-A0A2D5WM51-F1
#
_cell.length_a   1.000
_cell.length_b   1.000
_cell.length_c   1.000
_cell.angle_alpha   90.00
_cell.angle_beta   90.00
_cell.angle_gamma   90.00
#
_symmetry.space_group_name_H-M   'P 1'
#
loop_
_entity.id
_entity.type
_entity.pdbx_description
1 polymer ?
#
loop_
_entity_poly.entity_id
_entity_poly.type
_entity_poly.pdbx_seq_one_letter_code
_entity_poly.pdbx_strand_id
1 'polypeptide(L)'
;MYKNVSEKYYVCSIKCRSLIKNSDYINKIDSAVININGYKWNTVEDLLKKVEIDKFDFISSIRRLIYFKNVLKSKEKKEINQKS
;
A
#
# COMPACT_ATOMS: atom_id res chain seq x y z
N MET A 1 23.69 -10.60 -25.26
CA MET A 1 24.26 -10.33 -23.92
C MET A 1 23.11 -9.89 -23.02
N TYR A 2 22.68 -10.73 -22.09
CA TYR A 2 21.51 -10.47 -21.24
C TYR A 2 21.84 -9.33 -20.25
N LYS A 3 21.06 -8.24 -20.30
CA LYS A 3 21.21 -7.11 -19.38
C LYS A 3 20.55 -7.51 -18.07
N ASN A 4 21.35 -7.67 -17.02
CA ASN A 4 20.89 -7.97 -15.68
C ASN A 4 20.16 -6.74 -15.13
N VAL A 5 18.85 -6.63 -15.37
CA VAL A 5 17.96 -5.56 -14.85
C VAL A 5 17.52 -5.82 -13.40
N SER A 6 18.26 -6.65 -12.67
CA SER A 6 18.23 -6.66 -11.21
C SER A 6 19.13 -5.54 -10.67
N GLU A 7 18.86 -4.30 -11.08
CA GLU A 7 19.31 -3.17 -10.28
C GLU A 7 18.44 -3.19 -9.03
N LYS A 8 19.00 -3.67 -7.91
CA LYS A 8 18.49 -3.36 -6.58
C LYS A 8 18.18 -1.87 -6.58
N TYR A 9 16.90 -1.51 -6.61
CA TYR A 9 16.52 -0.12 -6.49
C TYR A 9 17.08 0.38 -5.16
N TYR A 10 18.15 1.17 -5.20
CA TYR A 10 18.51 2.07 -4.10
C TYR A 10 17.45 3.16 -4.09
N VAL A 11 16.22 2.78 -3.72
CA VAL A 11 15.19 3.75 -3.40
C VAL A 11 15.70 4.47 -2.16
N CYS A 12 15.93 5.76 -2.36
CA CYS A 12 16.04 6.80 -1.36
C CYS A 12 17.43 7.30 -0.98
N SER A 13 17.68 8.57 -1.33
CA SER A 13 18.52 9.50 -0.57
C SER A 13 18.20 9.48 0.94
N ILE A 14 19.08 10.00 1.80
CA ILE A 14 18.83 10.16 3.25
C ILE A 14 17.45 10.76 3.53
N LYS A 15 17.03 11.71 2.67
CA LYS A 15 15.73 12.38 2.72
C LYS A 15 14.57 11.41 2.49
N CYS A 16 14.72 10.48 1.56
CA CYS A 16 13.70 9.50 1.24
C CYS A 16 13.72 8.33 2.26
N ARG A 17 14.88 7.93 2.83
CA ARG A 17 14.92 7.08 4.03
C ARG A 17 14.27 7.76 5.23
N SER A 18 14.40 9.08 5.32
CA SER A 18 13.72 9.89 6.32
C SER A 18 12.23 10.10 6.09
N LEU A 19 11.70 9.69 4.92
CA LEU A 19 10.26 9.57 4.67
C LEU A 19 9.78 8.14 4.97
N ILE A 20 10.65 7.12 4.84
CA ILE A 20 10.43 5.75 5.35
C ILE A 20 10.76 5.68 6.86
N LYS A 21 10.49 6.74 7.63
CA LYS A 21 11.05 6.88 8.99
C LYS A 21 10.26 6.25 10.12
N ASN A 22 9.15 5.60 9.86
CA ASN A 22 8.46 4.93 10.95
C ASN A 22 7.73 3.69 10.45
N SER A 23 8.41 2.55 10.54
CA SER A 23 7.82 1.23 10.27
C SER A 23 6.54 1.04 11.05
N ASP A 24 6.46 1.57 12.28
CA ASP A 24 5.29 1.44 13.14
C ASP A 24 4.13 2.28 12.61
N TYR A 25 4.40 3.48 12.11
CA TYR A 25 3.40 4.30 11.44
C TYR A 25 2.86 3.63 10.17
N ILE A 26 3.76 3.12 9.31
CA ILE A 26 3.39 2.40 8.09
C ILE A 26 2.57 1.16 8.43
N ASN A 27 3.00 0.38 9.42
CA ASN A 27 2.30 -0.81 9.88
C ASN A 27 0.93 -0.47 10.48
N LYS A 28 0.81 0.67 11.19
CA LYS A 28 -0.47 1.16 11.71
C LYS A 28 -1.44 1.52 10.59
N ILE A 29 -0.98 2.24 9.57
CA ILE A 29 -1.81 2.56 8.39
C ILE A 29 -2.20 1.27 7.66
N ASP A 30 -1.24 0.41 7.36
CA ASP A 30 -1.49 -0.85 6.66
C ASP A 30 -2.51 -1.72 7.42
N SER A 31 -2.40 -1.81 8.74
CA SER A 31 -3.36 -2.52 9.58
C SER A 31 -4.74 -1.87 9.56
N ALA A 32 -4.83 -0.54 9.60
CA ALA A 32 -6.09 0.17 9.47
C ALA A 32 -6.76 -0.11 8.12
N VAL A 33 -6.01 -0.06 7.02
CA VAL A 33 -6.49 -0.38 5.67
C VAL A 33 -6.98 -1.83 5.58
N ILE A 34 -6.25 -2.78 6.14
CA ILE A 34 -6.67 -4.18 6.22
C ILE A 34 -7.96 -4.30 7.01
N ASN A 35 -8.05 -3.71 8.20
CA ASN A 35 -9.21 -3.85 9.10
C ASN A 35 -10.49 -3.27 8.50
N ILE A 36 -10.41 -2.14 7.77
CA ILE A 36 -11.60 -1.56 7.12
C ILE A 36 -11.97 -2.27 5.82
N ASN A 37 -11.01 -2.90 5.15
CA ASN A 37 -11.22 -3.58 3.89
C ASN A 37 -11.57 -5.04 4.16
N GLY A 38 -12.82 -5.44 3.97
CA GLY A 38 -13.24 -6.83 4.16
C GLY A 38 -12.94 -7.74 2.96
N TYR A 39 -13.57 -8.91 2.97
CA TYR A 39 -13.55 -9.86 1.84
C TYR A 39 -14.44 -9.45 0.65
N LYS A 40 -15.25 -8.40 0.82
CA LYS A 40 -16.04 -7.81 -0.26
C LYS A 40 -15.18 -6.85 -1.07
N TRP A 41 -15.45 -6.76 -2.37
CA TRP A 41 -14.85 -5.73 -3.23
C TRP A 41 -15.37 -4.36 -2.81
N ASN A 42 -14.45 -3.42 -2.57
CA ASN A 42 -14.75 -2.04 -2.24
C ASN A 42 -13.94 -1.11 -3.13
N THR A 43 -14.48 0.07 -3.42
CA THR A 43 -13.68 1.10 -4.09
C THR A 43 -12.71 1.76 -3.10
N VAL A 44 -11.54 2.15 -3.60
CA VAL A 44 -10.54 2.89 -2.81
C VAL A 44 -11.12 4.19 -2.24
N GLU A 45 -11.97 4.88 -3.01
CA GLU A 45 -12.62 6.14 -2.59
C GLU A 45 -13.60 5.92 -1.44
N ASP A 46 -14.38 4.83 -1.44
CA ASP A 46 -15.32 4.52 -0.37
C ASP A 46 -14.63 4.13 0.93
N LEU A 47 -13.50 3.42 0.83
CA LEU A 47 -12.71 3.06 2.00
C LEU A 47 -11.99 4.28 2.59
N LEU A 48 -11.48 5.18 1.75
CA LEU A 48 -10.81 6.41 2.22
C LEU A 48 -11.75 7.28 3.06
N LYS A 49 -13.05 7.33 2.73
CA LYS A 49 -14.05 8.07 3.52
C LYS A 49 -14.29 7.50 4.92
N LYS A 50 -13.91 6.24 5.18
CA LYS A 50 -14.15 5.56 6.47
C LYS A 50 -13.03 5.76 7.47
N VAL A 51 -11.93 6.40 7.08
CA VAL A 51 -10.75 6.56 7.93
C VAL A 51 -10.19 7.97 7.86
N GLU A 52 -9.68 8.44 8.98
CA GLU A 52 -9.00 9.72 9.07
C GLU A 52 -7.49 9.51 8.83
N ILE A 53 -7.15 9.17 7.59
CA ILE A 53 -5.77 8.93 7.13
C ILE A 53 -5.54 9.85 5.93
N ASP A 54 -4.34 10.44 5.86
CA ASP A 54 -3.95 11.24 4.71
C ASP A 54 -4.10 10.44 3.40
N LYS A 55 -4.63 11.09 2.37
CA LYS A 55 -4.95 10.45 1.09
C LYS A 55 -3.71 9.83 0.44
N PHE A 56 -2.55 10.48 0.52
CA PHE A 56 -1.31 9.96 -0.03
C PHE A 56 -0.87 8.70 0.72
N ASP A 57 -0.95 8.71 2.04
CA ASP A 57 -0.58 7.57 2.88
C ASP A 57 -1.49 6.36 2.67
N PHE A 58 -2.80 6.61 2.55
CA PHE A 58 -3.79 5.59 2.26
C PHE A 58 -3.56 4.91 0.90
N ILE A 59 -3.38 5.70 -0.17
CA ILE A 59 -3.11 5.18 -1.51
C ILE A 59 -1.77 4.42 -1.54
N SER A 60 -0.76 4.95 -0.85
CA SER A 60 0.55 4.31 -0.73
C SER A 60 0.44 2.97 -0.01
N SER A 61 -0.37 2.89 1.05
CA SER A 61 -0.65 1.66 1.78
C SER A 61 -1.31 0.59 0.91
N ILE A 62 -2.36 0.96 0.16
CA ILE A 62 -3.02 0.03 -0.77
C ILE A 62 -2.03 -0.54 -1.79
N ARG A 63 -1.20 0.33 -2.39
CA ARG A 63 -0.17 -0.13 -3.35
C ARG A 63 0.85 -1.07 -2.70
N ARG A 64 1.30 -0.78 -1.47
CA ARG A 64 2.17 -1.68 -0.70
C ARG A 64 1.50 -3.02 -0.45
N LEU A 65 0.25 -3.00 0.00
CA LEU A 65 -0.50 -4.20 0.35
C LEU A 65 -0.81 -5.09 -0.87
N ILE A 66 -1.01 -4.51 -2.05
CA ILE A 66 -1.21 -5.26 -3.30
C ILE A 66 0.12 -5.78 -3.85
N TYR A 67 1.07 -4.89 -4.15
CA TYR A 67 2.22 -5.24 -5.00
C TYR A 67 3.42 -5.78 -4.23
N PHE A 68 3.54 -5.49 -2.94
CA PHE A 68 4.71 -5.87 -2.14
C PHE A 68 4.38 -6.90 -1.06
N LYS A 69 3.24 -6.73 -0.37
CA LYS A 69 2.83 -7.66 0.70
C LYS A 69 1.86 -8.75 0.23
N ASN A 70 1.26 -8.61 -0.96
CA ASN A 70 0.28 -9.56 -1.54
C ASN A 70 -0.90 -9.89 -0.61
N VAL A 71 -1.32 -8.94 0.24
CA VAL A 71 -2.43 -9.08 1.20
C VAL A 71 -3.76 -8.71 0.56
N LEU A 72 -3.77 -7.69 -0.31
CA LEU A 72 -4.96 -7.26 -1.03
C LEU A 72 -4.88 -7.66 -2.49
N LYS A 73 -6.03 -7.89 -3.15
CA LYS A 73 -6.12 -7.99 -4.60
C LYS A 73 -6.82 -6.76 -5.15
N SER A 74 -6.48 -6.43 -6.39
CA SER A 74 -7.21 -5.46 -7.21
C SER A 74 -7.96 -6.22 -8.29
N LYS A 75 -9.25 -5.90 -8.45
CA LYS A 75 -10.07 -6.39 -9.56
C LYS A 75 -9.98 -5.43 -10.73
N GLU A 76 -10.13 -4.14 -10.42
CA GLU A 76 -10.01 -3.01 -11.34
C GLU A 76 -9.14 -1.94 -10.70
N LYS A 77 -8.74 -0.92 -11.49
CA LYS A 77 -7.83 0.17 -11.04
C LYS A 77 -8.27 0.83 -9.73
N LYS A 78 -9.57 0.83 -9.41
CA LYS A 78 -10.15 1.46 -8.22
C LYS A 78 -10.79 0.49 -7.22
N GLU A 79 -10.84 -0.82 -7.49
CA GLU A 79 -11.51 -1.79 -6.62
C GLU A 79 -10.51 -2.75 -5.96
N ILE A 80 -10.65 -2.96 -4.65
CA ILE A 80 -9.77 -3.82 -3.85
C ILE A 80 -10.56 -4.73 -2.89
N ASN A 81 -9.96 -5.88 -2.54
CA ASN A 81 -10.43 -6.77 -1.48
C ASN A 81 -9.26 -7.45 -0.77
N GLN A 82 -9.48 -8.05 0.40
CA GLN A 82 -8.50 -8.95 1.00
C GLN A 82 -8.37 -10.23 0.20
N LYS A 83 -7.15 -10.80 0.17
CA LYS A 83 -6.93 -12.15 -0.33
C LYS A 83 -7.70 -13.13 0.57
N SER A 84 -8.62 -13.89 -0.03
CA SER A 84 -9.25 -15.07 0.58
C SER A 84 -8.22 -16.14 0.94
#